data_AF-D2Q5T6-F1
#
_entry.id   AF-D2Q5T6-F1
#
_cell.length_a   1.000
_cell.length_b   1.000
_cell.length_c   1.000
_cell.angle_alpha   90.00
_cell.angle_beta   90.00
_cell.angle_gamma   90.00
#
_symmetry.space_group_name_H-M   'P 1'
#
loop_
_entity.id
_entity.type
_entity.pdbx_description
1 polymer ?
#
loop_
_entity_poly.entity_id
_entity_poly.type
_entity_poly.pdbx_seq_one_letter_code
_entity_poly.pdbx_strand_id
1 'polypeptide(L)' 'MDQPANATGAINHFALDVTDIDKAFEEAEKLGLNFVEGSVQHIDTFHENGIRYFNVLGPNHETIEFCQVL' A
#
# COMPACT_ATOMS: atom_id res chain seq x y z
N MET A 1 -18.03 17.56 10.34
CA MET A 1 -16.78 16.84 9.95
C MET A 1 -16.34 17.47 8.65
N ASP A 2 -15.13 18.03 8.57
CA ASP A 2 -14.61 18.51 7.29
C ASP A 2 -14.42 17.34 6.33
N GLN A 3 -14.71 17.59 5.05
CA GLN A 3 -14.63 16.57 4.01
C GLN A 3 -13.18 16.46 3.53
N PRO A 4 -12.63 15.24 3.35
CA PRO A 4 -11.31 15.05 2.77
C PRO A 4 -11.22 15.74 1.41
N ALA A 5 -10.05 16.28 1.07
CA ALA A 5 -9.85 17.08 -0.15
C ALA A 5 -10.15 16.29 -1.44
N ASN A 6 -10.21 14.95 -1.38
CA ASN A 6 -10.49 14.04 -2.50
C ASN A 6 -9.63 14.32 -3.74
N ALA A 7 -8.44 14.84 -3.53
CA ALA A 7 -7.47 15.15 -4.55
C ALA A 7 -6.09 14.82 -4.00
N THR A 8 -5.27 14.18 -4.83
CA THR A 8 -3.85 13.97 -4.56
C THR A 8 -3.19 15.32 -4.27
N GLY A 9 -2.43 15.43 -3.17
CA GLY A 9 -1.55 16.60 -2.99
C GLY A 9 -1.28 17.05 -1.57
N ALA A 10 -2.12 16.72 -0.58
CA ALA A 10 -1.78 17.03 0.82
C ALA A 10 -0.72 16.07 1.36
N ILE A 11 -0.92 14.77 1.11
CA ILE A 11 0.07 13.71 1.32
C ILE A 11 -0.01 12.78 0.11
N ASN A 12 1.14 12.44 -0.47
CA ASN A 12 1.19 11.60 -1.67
C ASN A 12 1.18 10.11 -1.32
N HIS A 13 2.02 9.70 -0.37
CA HIS A 13 2.32 8.29 -0.13
C HIS A 13 2.74 8.03 1.32
N PHE A 14 2.14 7.01 1.95
CA PHE A 14 2.65 6.36 3.15
C PHE A 14 3.08 4.93 2.82
N ALA A 15 4.31 4.57 3.16
CA ALA A 15 4.79 3.19 3.10
C ALA A 15 4.88 2.63 4.53
N LEU A 16 4.19 1.51 4.75
CA LEU A 16 4.09 0.82 6.03
C LEU A 16 4.86 -0.48 5.94
N ASP A 17 5.85 -0.67 6.82
CA ASP A 17 6.57 -1.94 6.92
C ASP A 17 5.65 -3.02 7.50
N VAL A 18 5.57 -4.16 6.83
CA VAL A 18 4.78 -5.32 7.25
C VAL A 18 5.65 -6.57 7.37
N THR A 19 5.33 -7.39 8.36
CA THR A 19 6.08 -8.62 8.64
C THR A 19 5.68 -9.80 7.75
N ASP A 20 4.50 -9.75 7.12
CA ASP A 20 3.95 -10.80 6.26
C ASP A 20 3.01 -10.18 5.22
N ILE A 21 3.54 -9.98 4.01
CA ILE A 21 2.85 -9.30 2.91
C ILE A 21 1.66 -10.11 2.37
N ASP A 22 1.74 -11.44 2.41
CA ASP A 22 0.69 -12.30 1.88
C ASP A 22 -0.53 -12.27 2.80
N LYS A 23 -0.33 -12.32 4.13
CA LYS A 23 -1.43 -12.13 5.08
C LYS A 23 -2.01 -10.72 5.02
N ALA A 24 -1.16 -9.70 4.89
CA ALA A 24 -1.64 -8.32 4.77
C ALA A 24 -2.51 -8.13 3.53
N PHE A 25 -2.12 -8.73 2.39
CA PHE A 25 -2.89 -8.70 1.15
C PHE A 25 -4.24 -9.42 1.30
N GLU A 26 -4.24 -10.63 1.88
CA GLU A 26 -5.46 -11.41 2.11
C GLU A 26 -6.47 -10.64 3.00
N GLU A 27 -5.99 -9.99 4.06
CA GLU A 27 -6.85 -9.17 4.92
C GLU A 27 -7.36 -7.90 4.20
N ALA A 28 -6.52 -7.26 3.38
CA ALA A 28 -6.93 -6.14 2.55
C ALA A 28 -8.02 -6.53 1.52
N GLU A 29 -7.93 -7.73 0.95
CA GLU A 29 -8.97 -8.28 0.06
C GLU A 29 -10.29 -8.51 0.81
N LYS A 30 -10.23 -9.12 2.00
CA LYS A 30 -11.42 -9.34 2.86
C LYS A 30 -12.11 -8.03 3.25
N LEU A 31 -11.33 -6.97 3.46
CA LEU A 31 -11.83 -5.63 3.77
C LEU A 31 -12.38 -4.90 2.54
N GLY A 32 -12.13 -5.40 1.33
CA GLY A 32 -12.55 -4.76 0.08
C GLY A 32 -11.85 -3.43 -0.17
N LEU A 33 -10.57 -3.32 0.20
CA LEU A 33 -9.80 -2.10 -0.03
C LEU A 33 -9.64 -1.80 -1.53
N ASN A 34 -9.45 -0.52 -1.85
CA ASN A 34 -9.30 -0.07 -3.23
C ASN A 34 -7.84 -0.26 -3.69
N PHE A 35 -7.54 -1.43 -4.24
CA PHE A 35 -6.20 -1.76 -4.73
C PHE A 35 -5.83 -0.97 -5.99
N VAL A 36 -4.56 -0.55 -6.07
CA VAL A 36 -4.02 0.13 -7.24
C VAL A 36 -3.61 -0.90 -8.31
N GLU A 37 -2.76 -1.87 -7.98
CA GLU A 37 -2.30 -2.90 -8.94
C GLU A 37 -3.13 -4.19 -8.88
N GLY A 38 -3.91 -4.39 -7.81
CA GLY A 38 -4.72 -5.60 -7.60
C GLY A 38 -3.93 -6.87 -7.34
N SER A 39 -2.63 -6.77 -7.06
CA SER A 39 -1.75 -7.91 -6.74
C SER A 39 -0.49 -7.45 -6.00
N VAL A 40 0.16 -8.37 -5.29
CA VAL A 40 1.47 -8.12 -4.68
C VAL A 40 2.53 -7.98 -5.77
N GLN A 41 3.27 -6.88 -5.72
CA GLN A 41 4.38 -6.54 -6.59
C GLN A 41 5.72 -6.87 -5.93
N HIS A 42 6.80 -6.84 -6.72
CA HIS A 42 8.16 -7.09 -6.26
C HIS A 42 9.16 -6.14 -6.93
N ILE A 43 10.15 -5.66 -6.17
CA ILE A 43 11.29 -4.88 -6.68
C ILE A 43 12.58 -5.46 -6.09
N ASP A 44 13.43 -6.04 -6.93
CA ASP A 44 14.68 -6.69 -6.51
C ASP A 44 15.76 -5.70 -6.05
N THR A 45 15.72 -4.45 -6.51
CA THR A 45 16.82 -3.49 -6.36
C THR A 45 16.72 -2.62 -5.11
N PHE A 46 15.69 -2.80 -4.29
CA PHE A 46 15.49 -2.07 -3.04
C PHE A 46 15.90 -2.94 -1.85
N HIS A 47 16.64 -2.38 -0.88
CA HIS A 47 17.26 -3.14 0.22
C HIS A 47 18.25 -4.23 -0.26
N GLU A 48 18.72 -5.09 0.65
CA GLU A 48 19.73 -6.12 0.34
C GLU A 48 19.15 -7.27 -0.50
N ASN A 49 17.91 -7.71 -0.23
CA ASN A 49 17.27 -8.83 -0.93
C ASN A 49 15.97 -8.47 -1.68
N GLY A 50 15.71 -7.18 -1.91
CA GLY A 50 14.47 -6.74 -2.54
C GLY A 50 13.36 -6.41 -1.55
N ILE A 51 12.21 -6.02 -2.10
CA ILE A 51 10.96 -5.80 -1.36
C ILE A 51 9.79 -6.47 -2.07
N ARG A 52 8.75 -6.82 -1.31
CA ARG A 52 7.42 -7.15 -1.82
C ARG A 52 6.42 -6.15 -1.28
N TYR A 53 5.49 -5.66 -2.11
CA TYR A 53 4.55 -4.64 -1.66
C TYR A 53 3.22 -4.70 -2.42
N PHE A 54 2.19 -4.03 -1.91
CA PHE A 54 0.99 -3.69 -2.68
C PHE A 54 0.46 -2.32 -2.25
N ASN A 55 -0.24 -1.65 -3.16
CA ASN A 55 -0.79 -0.33 -2.90
C ASN A 55 -2.31 -0.35 -2.85
N VAL A 56 -2.86 0.47 -1.95
CA VAL A 56 -4.28 0.82 -1.92
C VAL A 56 -4.47 2.34 -1.91
N LEU A 57 -5.62 2.81 -2.39
CA LEU A 57 -6.01 4.21 -2.27
C LEU A 57 -6.68 4.47 -0.92
N GLY A 58 -6.10 5.41 -0.17
CA GLY A 58 -6.69 5.95 1.04
C GLY A 58 -7.87 6.91 0.75
N PRO A 59 -8.59 7.33 1.81
CA PRO A 59 -9.79 8.17 1.67
C PRO A 59 -9.51 9.58 1.12
N ASN A 60 -8.27 10.07 1.16
CA ASN A 60 -7.85 11.33 0.54
C ASN A 60 -7.21 11.14 -0.84
N HIS A 61 -7.24 9.93 -1.42
CA HIS A 61 -6.49 9.55 -2.62
C HIS A 61 -4.96 9.62 -2.44
N GLU A 62 -4.49 9.44 -1.21
CA GLU A 62 -3.11 9.09 -0.90
C GLU A 62 -2.85 7.61 -1.23
N THR A 63 -1.65 7.28 -1.68
CA THR A 63 -1.20 5.90 -1.76
C THR A 63 -0.87 5.41 -0.36
N ILE A 64 -1.41 4.25 0.02
CA ILE A 64 -1.00 3.51 1.20
C ILE A 64 -0.34 2.22 0.70
N GLU A 65 0.97 2.13 0.82
CA GLU A 65 1.77 0.96 0.47
C GLU A 65 2.00 0.11 1.72
N PHE A 66 1.71 -1.18 1.59
CA PHE A 66 2.17 -2.19 2.54
C PHE A 66 3.40 -2.84 1.93
N CYS A 67 4.54 -2.73 2.60
CA CYS A 67 5.84 -3.12 2.08
C CYS A 67 6.54 -4.07 3.04
N GLN A 68 7.04 -5.20 2.53
CA GLN A 68 7.87 -6.13 3.27
C GLN A 68 9.28 -6.12 2.69
N VAL A 69 10.25 -5.74 3.52
CA VAL A 69 11.68 -5.91 3.22
C VAL A 69 12.07 -7.39 3.32
N LEU A 70 12.87 -7.88 2.38
CA LEU A 70 13.30 -9.28 2.29
C LEU A 70 14.71 -9.54 2.85
#